data_AF-A0A1C6G7L2-F1
#
_entry.id   AF-A0A1C6G7L2-F1
#
_cell.length_a   1.000
_cell.length_b   1.000
_cell.length_c   1.000
_cell.angle_alpha   90.00
_cell.angle_beta   90.00
_cell.angle_gamma   90.00
#
_symmetry.space_group_name_H-M   'P 1'
#
loop_
_entity.id
_entity.type
_entity.pdbx_description
1 polymer ?
#
loop_
_entity_poly.entity_id
_entity_poly.type
_entity_poly.pdbx_seq_one_letter_code
_entity_poly.pdbx_strand_id
1 'polypeptide(L)' 'MFGEKKENRFISIICERGKYNERMMVYVDTETGIQYLHVGGDNEGGMTALLNEDGKPLINEEYRRKKD' A
#
# COMPACT_ATOMS: atom_id res chain seq x y z
N MET A 1 18.93 -25.07 -3.51
CA MET A 1 17.48 -24.89 -3.70
C MET A 1 17.21 -23.40 -3.73
N PHE A 2 17.14 -22.80 -4.91
CA PHE A 2 16.75 -21.39 -5.03
C PHE A 2 15.24 -21.37 -5.18
N GLY A 3 14.52 -21.08 -4.09
CA GLY A 3 13.09 -20.84 -4.15
C GLY A 3 12.82 -19.67 -5.09
N GLU A 4 11.80 -19.81 -5.93
CA GLU A 4 11.36 -18.74 -6.82
C GLU A 4 11.16 -17.45 -6.03
N LYS A 5 11.64 -16.34 -6.59
CA LYS A 5 11.53 -15.01 -5.99
C LYS A 5 10.07 -14.60 -6.05
N LYS A 6 9.30 -14.92 -5.00
CA LYS A 6 7.91 -14.48 -4.89
C LYS A 6 7.89 -12.96 -4.90
N GLU A 7 7.19 -12.38 -5.86
CA GLU A 7 6.92 -10.95 -5.88
C GLU A 7 6.09 -10.55 -4.64
N ASN A 8 6.47 -9.43 -4.01
CA ASN A 8 5.75 -8.92 -2.85
C ASN A 8 4.31 -8.56 -3.23
N ARG A 9 3.35 -9.05 -2.44
CA ARG A 9 1.93 -8.69 -2.63
C ARG A 9 1.67 -7.22 -2.33
N PHE A 10 2.26 -6.69 -1.25
CA PHE A 10 2.12 -5.30 -0.85
C PHE A 10 3.39 -4.53 -1.17
N ILE A 11 3.24 -3.38 -1.85
CA ILE A 11 4.36 -2.51 -2.22
C ILE A 11 4.09 -1.09 -1.75
N SER A 12 5.11 -0.39 -1.26
CA SER A 12 5.00 1.04 -0.91
C SER A 12 5.25 1.88 -2.16
N ILE A 13 4.32 2.76 -2.50
CA ILE A 13 4.43 3.66 -3.67
C ILE A 13 4.71 5.11 -3.28
N ILE A 14 4.34 5.51 -2.05
CA ILE A 14 4.59 6.84 -1.50
C ILE A 14 5.11 6.68 -0.07
N CYS A 15 6.09 7.49 0.30
CA CYS A 15 6.58 7.63 1.66
C CYS A 15 6.83 9.10 1.96
N GLU A 16 6.00 9.66 2.83
CA GLU A 16 6.13 11.02 3.35
C GLU A 16 6.58 10.96 4.81
N ARG A 17 7.50 11.85 5.17
CA ARG A 17 8.01 11.96 6.55
C ARG A 17 7.34 13.14 7.25
N GLY A 18 6.70 12.85 8.37
CA GLY A 18 6.20 13.84 9.31
C GLY A 18 7.28 14.32 10.28
N LYS A 19 6.84 15.03 11.33
CA LYS A 19 7.72 15.44 12.43
C LYS A 19 7.90 14.26 13.40
N TYR A 20 9.00 14.23 14.15
CA TYR A 20 9.22 13.27 15.23
C TYR A 20 9.05 11.78 14.85
N ASN A 21 9.68 11.35 13.74
CA ASN A 21 9.67 9.97 13.21
C ASN A 21 8.31 9.45 12.69
N GLU A 22 7.29 10.29 12.60
CA GLU A 22 6.04 9.94 11.94
C GLU A 22 6.26 9.72 10.44
N ARG A 23 5.63 8.68 9.88
CA ARG A 23 5.67 8.34 8.46
C ARG A 23 4.26 8.09 7.95
N MET A 24 3.95 8.72 6.83
CA MET A 24 2.75 8.44 6.04
C MET A 24 3.18 7.66 4.81
N MET A 25 2.70 6.43 4.68
CA MET A 25 3.05 5.54 3.57
C MET A 25 1.79 5.12 2.84
N VAL A 26 1.85 5.12 1.50
CA VAL A 26 0.81 4.50 0.69
C VAL A 26 1.31 3.16 0.21
N TYR A 27 0.59 2.11 0.59
CA TYR A 27 0.80 0.75 0.12
C TYR A 27 -0.24 0.38 -0.93
N VAL A 28 0.12 -0.48 -1.88
CA VAL A 28 -0.81 -1.08 -2.83
C VAL A 28 -0.79 -2.59 -2.70
N ASP A 29 -1.97 -3.20 -2.58
CA ASP A 29 -2.14 -4.65 -2.77
C ASP A 29 -2.14 -4.96 -4.27
N THR A 30 -1.05 -5.54 -4.76
CA THR A 30 -0.87 -5.83 -6.19
C THR A 30 -1.88 -6.85 -6.74
N GLU A 31 -2.58 -7.64 -5.90
CA GLU A 31 -3.63 -8.54 -6.40
C GLU A 31 -4.94 -7.81 -6.73
N THR A 32 -5.23 -6.73 -6.00
CA THR A 32 -6.52 -6.02 -6.09
C THR A 32 -6.40 -4.60 -6.63
N GLY A 33 -5.20 -4.00 -6.56
CA GLY A 33 -4.93 -2.60 -6.81
C GLY A 33 -5.36 -1.67 -5.66
N ILE A 34 -5.94 -2.20 -4.57
CA ILE A 34 -6.43 -1.36 -3.46
C ILE A 34 -5.25 -0.66 -2.78
N GLN A 35 -5.43 0.63 -2.52
CA GLN A 35 -4.45 1.48 -1.85
C GLN A 35 -4.77 1.64 -0.36
N TYR A 36 -3.73 1.64 0.47
CA TYR A 36 -3.82 1.79 1.92
C TYR A 36 -2.91 2.91 2.40
N LEU A 37 -3.44 3.81 3.23
CA LEU A 37 -2.65 4.78 3.97
C LEU A 37 -2.27 4.18 5.31
N HIS A 38 -0.96 4.08 5.56
CA HIS A 38 -0.40 3.84 6.87
C HIS A 38 0.09 5.17 7.47
N VAL A 39 -0.32 5.49 8.69
CA VAL A 39 0.21 6.64 9.45
C VAL A 39 0.77 6.13 10.77
N GLY A 40 2.06 6.37 11.01
CA GLY A 40 2.72 5.96 12.25
C GLY A 40 4.24 5.93 12.17
N GLY A 41 4.87 5.48 13.26
CA GLY A 41 6.31 5.33 13.39
C GLY A 41 6.82 3.94 13.01
N ASP A 42 7.94 3.53 13.58
CA ASP A 42 8.54 2.19 13.34
C ASP A 42 7.75 1.05 13.97
N ASN A 43 7.16 1.26 15.15
CA ASN A 43 6.49 0.22 15.95
C ASN A 43 5.05 0.60 16.36
N GLU A 44 4.50 1.64 15.75
CA GLU A 44 3.19 2.19 16.08
C GLU A 44 2.52 2.72 14.81
N GLY A 45 1.19 2.78 14.80
CA GLY A 45 0.44 3.36 13.70
C GLY A 45 -0.90 2.71 13.46
N GLY A 46 -1.59 3.22 12.45
CA GLY A 46 -2.83 2.69 11.92
C GLY A 46 -2.77 2.58 10.41
N MET A 47 -3.59 1.68 9.85
CA MET A 47 -3.74 1.51 8.41
C MET A 47 -5.22 1.58 8.03
N THR A 48 -5.52 2.33 6.98
CA THR A 48 -6.87 2.46 6.41
C THR A 48 -6.84 2.38 4.90
N ALA A 49 -7.90 1.88 4.28
CA ALA A 49 -8.05 1.96 2.83
C ALA A 49 -8.24 3.42 2.40
N LEU A 50 -7.62 3.81 1.29
CA LEU A 50 -7.96 5.05 0.59
C LEU A 50 -9.25 4.84 -0.19
N LEU A 51 -10.12 5.84 -0.18
CA LEU A 51 -11.42 5.77 -0.84
C LEU A 51 -11.48 6.73 -2.02
N ASN A 52 -12.24 6.37 -3.04
CA ASN A 52 -12.60 7.25 -4.15
C ASN A 52 -13.79 8.14 -3.77
N GLU A 53 -14.26 8.97 -4.72
CA GLU A 53 -15.40 9.87 -4.53
C GLU A 53 -16.73 9.17 -4.17
N ASP A 54 -16.89 7.89 -4.55
CA ASP A 54 -18.06 7.07 -4.21
C ASP A 54 -17.96 6.40 -2.83
N GLY A 55 -16.86 6.61 -2.09
CA GLY A 55 -16.59 5.91 -0.84
C GLY A 55 -16.18 4.44 -1.01
N LYS A 56 -15.84 4.01 -2.22
CA LYS A 56 -15.30 2.67 -2.51
C LYS A 56 -13.77 2.68 -2.40
N PRO A 57 -13.12 1.53 -2.17
CA PRO A 57 -11.66 1.44 -2.19
C PRO A 57 -11.08 2.01 -3.49
N LEU A 58 -10.09 2.90 -3.35
CA LEU A 58 -9.38 3.51 -4.46
C LEU A 58 -8.44 2.47 -5.09
N ILE A 59 -8.64 2.22 -6.39
CA ILE A 59 -7.88 1.23 -7.15
C ILE A 59 -6.79 1.92 -7.95
N ASN A 60 -5.55 1.44 -7.81
CA ASN A 60 -4.45 1.77 -8.69
C ASN A 60 -4.25 0.66 -9.72
N GLU A 61 -4.71 0.91 -10.95
CA GLU A 61 -4.66 -0.06 -12.05
C GLU A 61 -3.24 -0.31 -12.59
N GLU A 62 -2.28 0.59 -12.33
CA GLU A 62 -0.87 0.39 -12.72
C GLU A 62 -0.24 -0.79 -11.98
N TYR A 63 -0.57 -0.94 -10.69
CA TYR A 63 -0.02 -1.97 -9.82
C TYR A 63 -0.93 -3.19 -9.65
N ARG A 64 -2.10 -3.18 -10.28
CA ARG A 64 -3.04 -4.30 -10.22
C ARG A 64 -2.60 -5.40 -11.20
N ARG A 65 -2.30 -6.58 -10.66
CA ARG A 65 -2.04 -7.78 -11.45
C ARG A 65 -3.27 -8.10 -12.30
N LYS A 66 -3.06 -8.12 -13.61
CA LYS A 66 -4.06 -8.62 -14.55
C LYS A 66 -4.14 -10.13 -14.36
N LYS A 67 -5.35 -10.64 -14.17
CA LYS A 67 -5.58 -12.08 -14.27
C LYS A 67 -5.61 -12.40 -15.76
N ASP A 68 -4.65 -13.21 -16.19
CA ASP A 68 -4.67 -13.84 -17.52
C ASP A 68 -5.89 -14.77 -17.69
#